data_AF-A0A2V6IGQ1-F1
#
_entry.id   AF-A0A2V6IGQ1-F1
#
_cell.length_a   1.000
_cell.length_b   1.000
_cell.length_c   1.000
_cell.angle_alpha   90.00
_cell.angle_beta   90.00
_cell.angle_gamma   90.00
#
_symmetry.space_group_name_H-M   'P 1'
#
loop_
_entity.id
_entity.type
_entity.pdbx_description
1 polymer ?
#
loop_
_entity_poly.entity_id
_entity_poly.type
_entity_poly.pdbx_seq_one_letter_code
_entity_poly.pdbx_strand_id
1 'polypeptide(L)' 'MDADSRFRTNYFKQSDGYAAAFRLIPTKILSLEQLGVPVVIKEFAYLRGGLVLVTGPTGSGKTTTQAALIDFINQNFS' A
#
# COMPACT_ATOMS: atom_id res chain seq x y z
N MET A 1 8.39 16.39 8.20
CA MET A 1 7.30 15.68 8.90
C MET A 1 6.26 16.73 9.20
N ASP A 2 5.20 16.72 8.41
CA ASP A 2 4.00 17.54 8.64
C ASP A 2 3.10 16.84 9.66
N ALA A 3 2.05 17.53 10.12
CA ALA A 3 1.08 16.99 11.07
C ALA A 3 0.35 15.73 10.54
N ASP A 4 0.34 15.51 9.23
CA ASP A 4 -0.40 14.44 8.54
C ASP A 4 0.44 13.17 8.26
N SER A 5 1.70 13.14 8.70
CA SER A 5 2.59 12.00 8.49
C SER A 5 2.14 10.76 9.26
N ARG A 6 1.91 9.64 8.55
CA ARG A 6 1.49 8.36 9.14
C ARG A 6 2.68 7.42 9.37
N PHE A 7 2.65 6.67 10.47
CA PHE A 7 3.68 5.68 10.79
C PHE A 7 3.09 4.31 11.06
N ARG A 8 3.77 3.27 10.57
CA ARG A 8 3.58 1.90 11.03
C ARG A 8 4.60 1.63 12.12
N THR A 9 4.13 1.68 13.36
CA THR A 9 4.95 1.44 14.54
C THR A 9 4.85 -0.03 14.97
N ASN A 10 5.99 -0.63 15.29
CA ASN A 10 6.05 -1.91 15.98
C ASN A 10 6.77 -1.69 17.31
N TYR A 11 6.10 -1.99 18.42
CA TYR A 11 6.67 -1.93 19.77
C TYR A 11 6.94 -3.35 20.26
N PHE A 12 8.12 -3.58 20.83
CA PHE A 12 8.56 -4.92 21.22
C PHE A 12 9.52 -4.87 22.41
N LYS A 13 9.69 -6.01 23.08
CA LYS A 13 10.68 -6.18 24.15
C LYS A 13 11.90 -6.91 23.58
N GLN A 14 13.08 -6.38 23.85
CA GLN A 14 14.39 -6.98 23.57
C GLN A 14 15.17 -7.19 24.88
N SER A 15 16.34 -7.82 24.80
CA SER A 15 17.17 -8.17 25.95
C SER A 15 17.47 -6.96 26.85
N ASP A 16 17.70 -5.79 26.24
CA ASP A 16 18.05 -4.55 26.94
C ASP A 16 16.83 -3.68 27.30
N GLY A 17 15.61 -4.24 27.23
CA GLY A 17 14.38 -3.56 27.60
C GLY A 17 13.43 -3.35 26.43
N TYR A 18 12.63 -2.28 26.48
CA TYR A 18 11.63 -1.99 25.46
C TYR A 18 12.22 -1.22 24.29
N ALA A 19 11.74 -1.53 23.08
CA ALA A 19 12.14 -0.89 21.84
C ALA A 19 10.94 -0.67 20.91
N ALA A 20 11.12 0.24 19.96
CA ALA A 20 10.12 0.51 18.93
C ALA A 20 10.79 0.76 17.57
N ALA A 21 10.18 0.25 16.51
CA ALA A 21 10.54 0.54 15.13
C ALA A 21 9.44 1.38 14.47
N PHE A 22 9.78 2.58 14.00
CA PHE A 22 8.89 3.48 13.29
C PHE A 22 9.21 3.43 11.79
N ARG A 23 8.24 3.00 10.98
CA ARG A 23 8.35 3.04 9.52
C ARG A 23 7.36 4.05 8.96
N LEU A 24 7.86 5.02 8.21
CA LEU A 24 7.04 6.02 7.53
C LEU A 24 6.08 5.31 6.55
N ILE A 25 4.81 5.68 6.58
CA ILE A 25 3.83 5.33 5.56
C ILE A 25 3.71 6.55 4.64
N PRO A 26 4.00 6.41 3.34
CA PRO A 26 3.82 7.50 2.38
C PRO A 26 2.38 8.03 2.40
N THR A 27 2.21 9.35 2.46
CA THR A 27 0.90 10.01 2.46
C THR A 27 0.31 10.11 1.06
N LYS A 28 1.16 10.25 0.04
CA LYS A 28 0.76 10.27 -1.37
C LYS A 28 0.66 8.85 -1.92
N ILE A 29 -0.53 8.49 -2.41
CA ILE A 29 -0.74 7.28 -3.22
C ILE A 29 -0.34 7.62 -4.67
N LEU A 30 0.44 6.74 -5.30
CA LEU A 30 0.80 6.87 -6.72
C LEU A 30 -0.28 6.23 -7.58
N SER A 31 -0.57 6.81 -8.75
CA SER A 31 -1.50 6.19 -9.71
C SER A 31 -0.90 4.91 -10.31
N LEU A 32 -1.75 4.06 -10.89
CA LEU A 32 -1.30 2.83 -11.57
C LEU A 32 -0.31 3.15 -12.71
N GLU A 33 -0.53 4.24 -13.43
CA GLU A 33 0.36 4.73 -14.49
C GLU A 33 1.70 5.20 -13.93
N GLN A 34 1.70 5.93 -12.80
CA GLN A 34 2.92 6.36 -12.12
C GLN A 34 3.75 5.21 -11.57
N LEU A 35 3.09 4.10 -11.20
CA LEU A 35 3.77 2.87 -10.78
C LEU A 35 4.38 2.08 -11.95
N GLY A 36 4.02 2.41 -13.19
CA GLY A 36 4.48 1.67 -14.38
C GLY A 36 4.00 0.22 -14.39
N VAL A 37 2.90 -0.10 -13.71
CA VAL A 37 2.36 -1.47 -13.73
C VAL A 37 1.68 -1.75 -15.07
N PRO A 38 1.65 -3.02 -15.52
CA PRO A 38 0.95 -3.40 -16.74
C PRO A 38 -0.52 -2.96 -16.72
N VAL A 39 -1.04 -2.55 -17.89
CA VAL A 39 -2.42 -2.04 -18.04
C VAL A 39 -3.46 -3.06 -17.55
N VAL A 40 -3.20 -4.36 -17.70
CA VAL A 40 -4.08 -5.45 -17.21
C VAL A 40 -4.37 -5.35 -15.71
N ILE A 41 -3.49 -4.74 -14.90
CA ILE A 41 -3.75 -4.55 -13.46
C ILE A 41 -4.96 -3.64 -13.24
N LYS A 42 -5.17 -2.65 -14.12
CA LYS A 42 -6.32 -1.74 -14.06
C LYS A 42 -7.64 -2.47 -14.32
N GLU A 43 -7.62 -3.53 -15.13
CA GLU A 43 -8.82 -4.33 -15.44
C GLU A 43 -9.40 -4.98 -14.17
N PHE A 44 -8.56 -5.31 -13.18
CA PHE A 44 -9.02 -5.85 -11.89
C PHE A 44 -9.93 -4.90 -11.11
N ALA A 45 -9.83 -3.59 -11.33
CA ALA A 45 -10.71 -2.61 -10.69
C ALA A 45 -12.17 -2.72 -11.16
N TYR A 46 -12.42 -3.31 -12.33
CA TYR A 46 -13.74 -3.45 -12.92
C TYR A 46 -14.45 -4.76 -12.51
N LEU A 47 -13.76 -5.65 -11.79
CA LEU A 47 -14.36 -6.88 -11.29
C LEU A 47 -15.47 -6.57 -10.29
N ARG A 48 -16.70 -7.02 -10.59
CA ARG A 48 -17.87 -6.85 -9.71
C ARG A 48 -17.84 -7.77 -8.48
N GLY A 49 -16.98 -8.79 -8.48
CA GLY A 49 -16.81 -9.74 -7.39
C GLY A 49 -15.71 -10.76 -7.69
N GLY A 50 -15.18 -11.39 -6.64
CA GLY A 50 -14.09 -12.36 -6.73
C GLY A 50 -12.95 -12.07 -5.75
N LEU A 51 -11.84 -12.80 -5.90
CA LEU A 51 -10.64 -12.66 -5.07
C LEU A 51 -9.43 -12.32 -5.95
N VAL A 52 -8.78 -11.19 -5.68
CA VAL A 52 -7.53 -10.78 -6.32
C VAL A 52 -6.39 -10.90 -5.31
N LEU A 53 -5.34 -11.65 -5.67
CA LEU A 53 -4.17 -11.86 -4.83
C LEU A 53 -2.97 -11.08 -5.37
N VAL A 54 -2.44 -10.16 -4.56
CA VAL A 54 -1.21 -9.42 -4.87
C VAL A 54 -0.05 -10.05 -4.10
N THR A 55 0.85 -10.74 -4.78
CA THR A 55 1.91 -11.56 -4.17
C THR A 55 3.32 -11.05 -4.49
N GLY A 56 4.34 -11.62 -3.82
CA GLY A 56 5.75 -11.23 -3.97
C GLY A 56 6.50 -11.03 -2.63
N PRO A 57 7.84 -10.95 -2.64
CA PRO A 57 8.66 -10.83 -1.44
C PRO A 57 8.54 -9.46 -0.76
N THR A 58 9.07 -9.31 0.46
CA THR A 58 9.10 -8.01 1.15
C THR A 58 9.81 -6.95 0.31
N GLY A 59 9.23 -5.76 0.22
CA GLY A 59 9.79 -4.65 -0.59
C GLY A 59 9.40 -4.65 -2.07
N SER A 60 8.69 -5.67 -2.58
CA SER A 60 8.33 -5.77 -4.01
C SER A 60 7.17 -4.87 -4.48
N GLY A 61 6.74 -3.89 -3.67
CA GLY A 61 5.67 -2.96 -4.06
C GLY A 61 4.22 -3.44 -3.91
N LYS A 62 3.95 -4.63 -3.36
CA LYS A 62 2.58 -5.18 -3.18
C LYS A 62 1.58 -4.18 -2.58
N THR A 63 1.90 -3.62 -1.41
CA THR A 63 1.03 -2.67 -0.72
C THR A 63 0.84 -1.40 -1.55
N THR A 64 1.87 -0.96 -2.27
CA THR A 64 1.80 0.22 -3.14
C THR A 64 0.87 -0.03 -4.33
N THR A 65 0.99 -1.17 -5.02
CA THR A 65 0.11 -1.54 -6.13
C THR A 65 -1.34 -1.72 -5.67
N GLN A 66 -1.56 -2.37 -4.52
CA GLN A 66 -2.90 -2.54 -3.95
C GLN A 66 -3.51 -1.19 -3.57
N ALA A 67 -2.74 -0.29 -2.95
CA ALA A 67 -3.22 1.04 -2.60
C ALA A 67 -3.62 1.84 -3.85
N ALA A 68 -2.81 1.80 -4.92
CA ALA A 68 -3.11 2.46 -6.18
C ALA A 68 -4.37 1.89 -6.86
N LEU A 69 -4.59 0.58 -6.79
CA LEU A 69 -5.78 -0.06 -7.35
C LEU A 69 -7.05 0.33 -6.58
N ILE A 70 -7.00 0.34 -5.25
CA ILE A 70 -8.12 0.76 -4.40
C ILE A 70 -8.41 2.26 -4.59
N ASP A 71 -7.37 3.09 -4.66
CA ASP A 71 -7.52 4.53 -4.93
C ASP A 71 -8.16 4.78 -6.29
N PHE A 72 -7.74 4.05 -7.33
CA PHE A 72 -8.40 4.10 -8.64
C PHE A 72 -9.89 3.72 -8.55
N ILE A 73 -10.25 2.67 -7.82
CA ILE A 73 -11.65 2.27 -7.59
C ILE A 73 -12.44 3.41 -6.93
N ASN A 74 -11.90 3.98 -5.86
CA ASN A 74 -12.54 5.07 -5.11
C ASN A 74 -12.77 6.32 -5.97
N GLN A 75 -11.85 6.62 -6.89
CA GLN A 75 -11.96 7.80 -7.76
C GLN A 75 -12.94 7.63 -8.93
N ASN A 76 -13.27 6.39 -9.32
CA ASN A 76 -14.05 6.12 -10.55
C ASN A 76 -15.42 5.47 -10.29
N PHE A 77 -15.60 4.81 -9.16
CA PHE A 77 -16.80 4.00 -8.88
C PHE A 77 -17.46 4.28 -7.52
N SER A 78 -16.88 5.15 -6.70
CA SER A 78 -17.50 5.63 -5.44
C SER A 78 -18.15 7.00 -5.62
#